data_AF-A0A3E2HQY7-F1
#
_entry.id   AF-A0A3E2HQY7-F1
#
_cell.length_a   1.000
_cell.length_b   1.000
_cell.length_c   1.000
_cell.angle_alpha   90.00
_cell.angle_beta   90.00
_cell.angle_gamma   90.00
#
_symmetry.space_group_name_H-M   'P 1'
#
loop_
_entity.id
_entity.type
_entity.pdbx_description
1 polymer ?
#
loop_
_entity_poly.entity_id
_entity_poly.type
_entity_poly.pdbx_seq_one_letter_code
_entity_poly.pdbx_strand_id
1 'polypeptide(L)'
;MLTIFLAEELERTAKDSKDILFIQYFCDNKDEKRNSAVAIIRGMIFQLLQLRPKLIDHILPSFKIQNKSLFTASSFETLWRIFETMLRDPVVGIVYCILDGLDGCDEASLVVLLKKFKALFSTGLNVDKEVNDDIHRFIGDKINELSIHRQYPEPLRVHVEKVFQDRAQGTFLWIGIAAQELKKYKATEVEKALDLLPAGLDELILLWVVMAIRPLTLSELSVAIDVKPVIGFSRDEVIRDQVSYCGYFLTIKEDEGEVGLIHQSAKDYLLRKTRDSNDVLESFRIKEYAGNLEIARICFDYLQNGALKNEKVYHEDTAHLKAFPFLSYAVLHWHEHARSLACSEDIFDLSLPFYQKMSRIRESWLKTYWAMKRLGDLPKSFTLLRLASCFGILPLAENIFLKKGFINKIKRFFYVNQKDSNGMTALMWAAKGGHEAVVQLLLESGADIKAKDRFKGTALIKAAQYKHEAVVRLLLENNADTEAEDRYERTVLIEAAKRGHKVIMQMLLKNRANIEAKHRYGGIVLIKVT
;
A
#
# COMPACT_ATOMS: atom_id res chain seq x y z
N MET A 1 15.04 10.63 0.52
CA MET A 1 15.51 11.72 1.41
C MET A 1 16.67 11.26 2.27
N LEU A 2 16.55 10.15 3.01
CA LEU A 2 17.68 9.52 3.73
C LEU A 2 18.90 9.28 2.82
N THR A 3 18.70 8.82 1.58
CA THR A 3 19.80 8.61 0.63
C THR A 3 20.56 9.89 0.26
N ILE A 4 19.87 11.03 0.19
CA ILE A 4 20.47 12.32 -0.12
C ILE A 4 21.30 12.78 1.08
N PHE A 5 20.77 12.66 2.30
CA PHE A 5 21.49 12.97 3.53
C PHE A 5 22.75 12.08 3.72
N LEU A 6 22.62 10.77 3.51
CA LEU A 6 23.76 9.84 3.56
C LEU A 6 24.78 10.12 2.45
N ALA A 7 24.34 10.49 1.25
CA ALA A 7 25.23 10.90 0.17
C ALA A 7 25.99 12.19 0.54
N GLU A 8 25.31 13.22 1.04
CA GLU A 8 25.94 14.48 1.45
C GLU A 8 26.99 14.28 2.56
N GLU A 9 26.72 13.44 3.56
CA GLU A 9 27.62 13.21 4.69
C GLU A 9 28.80 12.28 4.35
N LEU A 10 28.57 11.26 3.51
CA LEU A 10 29.66 10.43 2.99
C LEU A 10 30.51 11.18 1.95
N GLU A 11 29.92 12.07 1.15
CA GLU A 11 30.65 12.92 0.20
C GLU A 11 31.51 13.96 0.93
N ARG A 12 31.05 14.52 2.07
CA ARG A 12 31.91 15.33 2.96
C ARG A 12 33.10 14.50 3.45
N THR A 13 32.83 13.35 4.07
CA THR A 13 33.86 12.45 4.61
C THR A 13 34.88 12.01 3.55
N ALA A 14 34.45 11.77 2.31
CA ALA A 14 35.31 11.41 1.19
C ALA A 14 36.14 12.58 0.63
N LYS A 15 35.69 13.83 0.77
CA LYS A 15 36.47 15.01 0.35
C LYS A 15 37.69 15.26 1.24
N ASP A 16 37.60 14.90 2.51
CA ASP A 16 38.66 15.14 3.50
C ASP A 16 39.77 14.07 3.49
N SER A 17 39.58 12.94 2.80
CA SER A 17 40.59 11.88 2.68
C SER A 17 40.88 11.51 1.23
N LYS A 18 42.17 11.54 0.85
CA LYS A 18 42.61 11.13 -0.49
C LYS A 18 42.43 9.64 -0.77
N ASP A 19 42.25 8.80 0.26
CA ASP A 19 42.16 7.35 0.14
C ASP A 19 40.72 6.81 0.22
N ILE A 20 39.73 7.71 0.25
CA ILE A 20 38.30 7.36 0.26
C ILE A 20 37.66 7.79 -1.07
N LEU A 21 36.93 6.88 -1.71
CA LEU A 21 36.10 7.14 -2.87
C LEU A 21 34.62 6.99 -2.51
N PHE A 22 33.79 7.92 -2.98
CA PHE A 22 32.35 7.83 -2.88
C PHE A 22 31.75 7.67 -4.29
N ILE A 23 30.94 6.63 -4.48
CA ILE A 23 30.21 6.37 -5.73
C ILE A 23 28.72 6.14 -5.44
N GLN A 24 27.85 6.63 -6.32
CA GLN A 24 26.40 6.51 -6.15
C GLN A 24 25.72 6.09 -7.46
N TYR A 25 24.67 5.27 -7.36
CA TYR A 25 23.84 4.93 -8.50
C TYR A 25 22.36 4.92 -8.11
N PHE A 26 21.57 5.73 -8.80
CA PHE A 26 20.11 5.72 -8.73
C PHE A 26 19.55 4.92 -9.91
N CYS A 27 18.81 3.87 -9.62
CA CYS A 27 18.10 3.04 -10.58
C CYS A 27 16.68 3.61 -10.81
N ASP A 28 16.25 3.69 -12.07
CA ASP A 28 14.99 4.35 -12.48
C ASP A 28 14.17 3.41 -13.36
N ASN A 29 12.98 2.99 -12.88
CA ASN A 29 12.09 2.09 -13.61
C ASN A 29 11.44 2.73 -14.86
N LYS A 30 11.58 4.04 -15.07
CA LYS A 30 11.09 4.74 -16.28
C LYS A 30 12.15 4.85 -17.38
N ASP A 31 13.40 4.46 -17.11
CA ASP A 31 14.50 4.46 -18.08
C ASP A 31 15.09 3.05 -18.23
N GLU A 32 14.75 2.37 -19.33
CA GLU A 32 15.26 1.05 -19.72
C GLU A 32 16.80 0.99 -19.86
N LYS A 33 17.50 2.14 -19.83
CA LYS A 33 18.97 2.21 -19.83
C LYS A 33 19.57 2.32 -18.43
N ARG A 34 18.75 2.40 -17.37
CA ARG A 34 19.17 2.60 -15.97
C ARG A 34 18.60 1.58 -14.98
N ASN A 35 17.83 0.61 -15.45
CA ASN A 35 17.12 -0.38 -14.63
C ASN A 35 17.71 -1.81 -14.66
N SER A 36 18.89 -2.02 -15.27
CA SER A 36 19.50 -3.36 -15.38
C SER A 36 20.83 -3.47 -14.62
N ALA A 37 21.21 -4.68 -14.22
CA ALA A 37 22.46 -4.94 -13.51
C ALA A 37 23.70 -4.51 -14.33
N VAL A 38 23.63 -4.61 -15.65
CA VAL A 38 24.67 -4.09 -16.58
C VAL A 38 24.75 -2.57 -16.53
N ALA A 39 23.62 -1.86 -16.49
CA ALA A 39 23.60 -0.40 -16.39
C ALA A 39 24.19 0.09 -15.06
N ILE A 40 23.84 -0.59 -13.96
CA ILE A 40 24.36 -0.31 -12.60
C ILE A 40 25.89 -0.47 -12.57
N ILE A 41 26.41 -1.66 -12.94
CA ILE A 41 27.86 -1.93 -12.90
C ILE A 41 28.63 -1.03 -13.87
N ARG A 42 28.10 -0.72 -15.06
CA ARG A 42 28.72 0.26 -15.97
C ARG A 42 28.79 1.65 -15.34
N GLY A 43 27.76 2.09 -14.64
CA GLY A 43 27.75 3.37 -13.93
C GLY A 43 28.76 3.44 -12.78
N MET A 44 28.95 2.34 -12.05
CA MET A 44 29.97 2.24 -11.00
C MET A 44 31.40 2.27 -11.57
N ILE A 45 31.68 1.41 -12.57
CA ILE A 45 32.98 1.37 -13.24
C ILE A 45 33.34 2.75 -13.81
N PHE A 46 32.38 3.42 -14.45
CA PHE A 46 32.59 4.76 -15.00
C PHE A 46 32.97 5.80 -13.92
N GLN A 47 32.28 5.81 -12.78
CA GLN A 47 32.62 6.69 -11.65
C GLN A 47 34.00 6.36 -11.07
N LEU A 48 34.33 5.08 -10.88
CA LEU A 48 35.66 4.65 -10.42
C LEU A 48 36.76 5.12 -11.37
N LEU A 49 36.55 5.09 -12.70
CA LEU A 49 37.51 5.63 -13.68
C LEU A 49 37.63 7.16 -13.61
N GLN A 50 36.53 7.88 -13.40
CA GLN A 50 36.57 9.34 -13.26
C GLN A 50 37.36 9.77 -12.02
N LEU A 51 37.20 9.04 -10.91
CA LEU A 51 37.90 9.30 -9.65
C LEU A 51 39.34 8.75 -9.63
N ARG A 52 39.60 7.66 -10.36
CA ARG A 52 40.89 6.96 -10.47
C ARG A 52 41.16 6.49 -11.91
N PRO A 53 41.69 7.38 -12.78
CA PRO A 53 41.96 7.04 -14.19
C PRO A 53 42.91 5.85 -14.39
N LYS A 54 43.81 5.57 -13.43
CA LYS A 54 44.73 4.42 -13.47
C LYS A 54 44.01 3.06 -13.51
N LEU A 55 42.78 2.95 -13.01
CA LEU A 55 42.03 1.69 -13.04
C LEU A 55 41.59 1.27 -14.46
N ILE A 56 41.84 2.10 -15.48
CA ILE A 56 41.60 1.76 -16.90
C ILE A 56 42.35 0.50 -17.34
N ASP A 57 43.50 0.20 -16.72
CA ASP A 57 44.33 -0.96 -17.04
C ASP A 57 43.62 -2.30 -16.80
N HIS A 58 42.62 -2.35 -15.91
CA HIS A 58 41.77 -3.54 -15.70
C HIS A 58 40.76 -3.77 -16.84
N ILE A 59 40.43 -2.71 -17.59
CA ILE A 59 39.45 -2.75 -18.69
C ILE A 59 40.13 -3.04 -20.02
N LEU A 60 41.33 -2.47 -20.26
CA LEU A 60 42.04 -2.54 -21.53
C LEU A 60 42.21 -3.98 -22.08
N PRO A 61 42.53 -5.03 -21.29
CA PRO A 61 42.63 -6.40 -21.80
C PRO A 61 41.30 -6.92 -22.35
N SER A 62 40.21 -6.74 -21.61
CA SER A 62 38.86 -7.19 -22.03
C SER A 62 38.34 -6.37 -23.20
N PHE A 63 38.62 -5.06 -23.22
CA PHE A 63 38.19 -4.16 -24.29
C PHE A 63 38.94 -4.41 -25.61
N LYS A 64 40.22 -4.80 -25.58
CA LYS A 64 40.95 -5.20 -26.80
C LYS A 64 40.35 -6.43 -27.48
N ILE A 65 39.73 -7.34 -26.71
CA ILE A 65 39.12 -8.58 -27.22
C ILE A 65 37.68 -8.35 -27.66
N GLN A 66 36.86 -7.66 -26.84
CA GLN A 66 35.41 -7.54 -27.05
C GLN A 66 34.99 -6.19 -27.68
N ASN A 67 35.84 -5.17 -27.61
CA ASN A 67 35.57 -3.82 -28.14
C ASN A 67 34.20 -3.30 -27.63
N LYS A 68 33.36 -2.73 -28.50
CA LYS A 68 32.02 -2.22 -28.14
C LYS A 68 31.06 -3.28 -27.56
N SER A 69 31.30 -4.59 -27.76
CA SER A 69 30.43 -5.64 -27.18
C SER A 69 30.66 -5.85 -25.67
N LEU A 70 31.75 -5.34 -25.10
CA LEU A 70 32.02 -5.36 -23.66
C LEU A 70 30.96 -4.61 -22.82
N PHE A 71 30.12 -3.77 -23.45
CA PHE A 71 29.17 -2.90 -22.76
C PHE A 71 27.70 -3.21 -23.11
N THR A 72 27.40 -4.34 -23.75
CA THR A 72 26.03 -4.80 -24.06
C THR A 72 25.41 -5.59 -22.90
N ALA A 73 24.10 -5.85 -22.96
CA ALA A 73 23.38 -6.60 -21.92
C ALA A 73 23.95 -8.01 -21.64
N SER A 74 24.61 -8.64 -22.63
CA SER A 74 25.21 -9.97 -22.50
C SER A 74 26.58 -10.01 -21.77
N SER A 75 27.12 -8.85 -21.39
CA SER A 75 28.49 -8.72 -20.86
C SER A 75 28.61 -8.71 -19.33
N PHE A 76 27.50 -8.84 -18.59
CA PHE A 76 27.43 -8.66 -17.13
C PHE A 76 28.56 -9.38 -16.36
N GLU A 77 28.80 -10.66 -16.62
CA GLU A 77 29.83 -11.43 -15.93
C GLU A 77 31.26 -10.90 -16.18
N THR A 78 31.53 -10.39 -17.39
CA THR A 78 32.84 -9.79 -17.72
C THR A 78 32.99 -8.45 -17.00
N LEU A 79 31.94 -7.61 -17.01
CA LEU A 79 31.91 -6.32 -16.32
C LEU A 79 31.99 -6.48 -14.79
N TRP A 80 31.29 -7.46 -14.21
CA TRP A 80 31.38 -7.78 -12.80
C TRP A 80 32.81 -8.16 -12.41
N ARG A 81 33.46 -9.06 -13.17
CA ARG A 81 34.84 -9.46 -12.90
C ARG A 81 35.81 -8.28 -12.96
N ILE A 82 35.64 -7.38 -13.94
CA ILE A 82 36.42 -6.14 -14.06
C ILE A 82 36.22 -5.25 -12.82
N PHE A 83 34.95 -5.01 -12.43
CA PHE A 83 34.60 -4.22 -11.25
C PHE A 83 35.21 -4.81 -9.97
N GLU A 84 35.09 -6.12 -9.77
CA GLU A 84 35.68 -6.82 -8.64
C GLU A 84 37.22 -6.72 -8.63
N THR A 85 37.89 -6.82 -9.78
CA THR A 85 39.36 -6.60 -9.85
C THR A 85 39.75 -5.14 -9.56
N MET A 86 38.95 -4.17 -9.99
CA MET A 86 39.18 -2.74 -9.68
C MET A 86 39.02 -2.46 -8.17
N LEU A 87 38.03 -3.08 -7.50
CA LEU A 87 37.84 -2.96 -6.05
C LEU A 87 38.92 -3.66 -5.22
N ARG A 88 39.65 -4.62 -5.79
CA ARG A 88 40.78 -5.31 -5.14
C ARG A 88 42.14 -4.64 -5.40
N ASP A 89 42.19 -3.62 -6.27
CA ASP A 89 43.42 -2.88 -6.56
C ASP A 89 43.74 -1.87 -5.45
N PRO A 90 44.94 -1.89 -4.82
CA PRO A 90 45.30 -0.95 -3.76
C PRO A 90 45.18 0.54 -4.14
N VAL A 91 45.21 0.89 -5.42
CA VAL A 91 45.04 2.28 -5.92
C VAL A 91 43.61 2.80 -5.72
N VAL A 92 42.62 1.93 -5.50
CA VAL A 92 41.22 2.33 -5.29
C VAL A 92 40.96 2.91 -3.90
N GLY A 93 41.66 2.44 -2.86
CA GLY A 93 41.41 2.83 -1.48
C GLY A 93 40.12 2.24 -0.90
N ILE A 94 39.47 2.95 0.01
CA ILE A 94 38.17 2.57 0.59
C ILE A 94 37.05 3.12 -0.30
N VAL A 95 36.13 2.27 -0.74
CA VAL A 95 35.00 2.67 -1.58
C VAL A 95 33.69 2.61 -0.80
N TYR A 96 33.07 3.76 -0.55
CA TYR A 96 31.68 3.84 -0.12
C TYR A 96 30.78 3.86 -1.37
N CYS A 97 29.79 2.97 -1.40
CA CYS A 97 28.84 2.86 -2.50
C CYS A 97 27.41 2.97 -2.01
N ILE A 98 26.63 3.91 -2.57
CA ILE A 98 25.19 3.98 -2.40
C ILE A 98 24.48 3.45 -3.64
N LEU A 99 23.58 2.49 -3.43
CA LEU A 99 22.61 2.00 -4.41
C LEU A 99 21.20 2.41 -3.98
N ASP A 100 20.51 3.17 -4.81
CA ASP A 100 19.14 3.64 -4.57
C ASP A 100 18.22 3.26 -5.73
N GLY A 101 16.92 3.12 -5.45
CA GLY A 101 15.91 2.71 -6.43
C GLY A 101 16.05 1.28 -6.96
N LEU A 102 16.66 0.36 -6.20
CA LEU A 102 16.85 -1.04 -6.61
C LEU A 102 15.53 -1.82 -6.82
N ASP A 103 14.43 -1.36 -6.22
CA ASP A 103 13.06 -1.80 -6.49
C ASP A 103 12.61 -1.48 -7.93
N GLY A 104 13.24 -0.48 -8.56
CA GLY A 104 13.08 -0.17 -9.97
C GLY A 104 13.94 -0.98 -10.93
N CYS A 105 14.78 -1.89 -10.43
CA CYS A 105 15.62 -2.77 -11.25
C CYS A 105 14.80 -3.96 -11.78
N ASP A 106 15.10 -4.44 -12.98
CA ASP A 106 14.45 -5.66 -13.50
C ASP A 106 14.75 -6.87 -12.59
N GLU A 107 13.71 -7.67 -12.30
CA GLU A 107 13.76 -8.71 -11.26
C GLU A 107 14.87 -9.75 -11.49
N ALA A 108 15.12 -10.10 -12.76
CA ALA A 108 16.17 -11.04 -13.14
C ALA A 108 17.57 -10.45 -12.91
N SER A 109 17.81 -9.21 -13.31
CA SER A 109 19.04 -8.46 -12.99
C SER A 109 19.27 -8.35 -11.49
N LEU A 110 18.22 -7.98 -10.73
CA LEU A 110 18.32 -7.72 -9.30
C LEU A 110 18.76 -8.99 -8.53
N VAL A 111 18.16 -10.14 -8.84
CA VAL A 111 18.54 -11.43 -8.22
C VAL A 111 20.00 -11.79 -8.51
N VAL A 112 20.46 -11.60 -9.75
CA VAL A 112 21.86 -11.88 -10.14
C VAL A 112 22.82 -10.92 -9.43
N LEU A 113 22.48 -9.62 -9.38
CA LEU A 113 23.28 -8.57 -8.76
C LEU A 113 23.44 -8.78 -7.25
N LEU A 114 22.32 -9.05 -6.54
CA LEU A 114 22.33 -9.31 -5.10
C LEU A 114 23.12 -10.58 -4.74
N LYS A 115 23.02 -11.64 -5.56
CA LYS A 115 23.83 -12.86 -5.37
C LYS A 115 25.33 -12.58 -5.48
N LYS A 116 25.72 -11.70 -6.41
CA LYS A 116 27.12 -11.30 -6.62
C LYS A 116 27.66 -10.41 -5.50
N PHE A 117 26.91 -9.40 -5.07
CA PHE A 117 27.27 -8.61 -3.89
C PHE A 117 27.35 -9.48 -2.63
N LYS A 118 26.37 -10.37 -2.41
CA LYS A 118 26.44 -11.32 -1.29
C LYS A 118 27.72 -12.14 -1.33
N ALA A 119 28.12 -12.68 -2.48
CA ALA A 119 29.38 -13.41 -2.62
C ALA A 119 30.62 -12.55 -2.33
N LEU A 120 30.65 -11.30 -2.80
CA LEU A 120 31.74 -10.34 -2.57
C LEU A 120 31.96 -10.05 -1.07
N PHE A 121 30.89 -9.93 -0.30
CA PHE A 121 30.94 -9.69 1.15
C PHE A 121 31.02 -10.99 1.98
N SER A 122 30.61 -12.14 1.44
CA SER A 122 30.66 -13.44 2.13
C SER A 122 32.06 -14.01 2.31
N THR A 123 33.10 -13.45 1.68
CA THR A 123 34.49 -13.87 1.90
C THR A 123 35.10 -13.34 3.21
N GLY A 124 34.29 -12.87 4.17
CA GLY A 124 34.80 -12.46 5.48
C GLY A 124 33.80 -12.40 6.64
N LEU A 125 32.48 -12.39 6.41
CA LEU A 125 31.52 -11.90 7.42
C LEU A 125 30.42 -12.92 7.77
N ASN A 126 30.26 -13.19 9.07
CA ASN A 126 29.15 -13.97 9.62
C ASN A 126 28.05 -13.00 10.10
N VAL A 127 27.17 -12.63 9.17
CA VAL A 127 26.27 -11.45 9.25
C VAL A 127 25.48 -11.37 10.55
N ASP A 128 24.96 -12.49 11.05
CA ASP A 128 24.13 -12.52 12.27
C ASP A 128 24.91 -12.18 13.54
N LYS A 129 26.23 -12.33 13.53
CA LYS A 129 27.10 -11.97 14.66
C LYS A 129 27.45 -10.48 14.65
N GLU A 130 27.79 -9.94 13.47
CA GLU A 130 28.15 -8.53 13.34
C GLU A 130 26.97 -7.58 13.60
N VAL A 131 25.75 -7.92 13.16
CA VAL A 131 24.56 -7.11 13.49
C VAL A 131 24.40 -6.99 15.02
N ASN A 132 24.68 -8.06 15.76
CA ASN A 132 24.58 -8.05 17.22
C ASN A 132 25.75 -7.28 17.86
N ASP A 133 26.99 -7.48 17.36
CA ASP A 133 28.18 -6.75 17.83
C ASP A 133 28.08 -5.23 17.54
N ASP A 134 27.50 -4.83 16.41
CA ASP A 134 27.22 -3.42 16.08
C ASP A 134 26.11 -2.82 16.95
N ILE A 135 25.09 -3.60 17.33
CA ILE A 135 24.07 -3.16 18.30
C ILE A 135 24.70 -2.96 19.68
N HIS A 136 25.55 -3.88 20.14
CA HIS A 136 26.28 -3.69 21.39
C HIS A 136 27.19 -2.45 21.34
N ARG A 137 27.89 -2.21 20.23
CA ARG A 137 28.66 -0.97 20.00
C ARG A 137 27.76 0.27 20.03
N PHE A 138 26.63 0.27 19.33
CA PHE A 138 25.71 1.40 19.28
C PHE A 138 25.04 1.71 20.63
N ILE A 139 24.69 0.69 21.41
CA ILE A 139 24.25 0.84 22.81
C ILE A 139 25.36 1.51 23.63
N GLY A 140 26.59 0.99 23.55
CA GLY A 140 27.75 1.55 24.24
C GLY A 140 28.00 3.02 23.90
N ASP A 141 27.96 3.38 22.62
CA ASP A 141 28.15 4.75 22.13
C ASP A 141 27.05 5.69 22.63
N LYS A 142 25.77 5.28 22.57
CA LYS A 142 24.64 6.08 23.07
C LYS A 142 24.68 6.26 24.59
N ILE A 143 25.16 5.26 25.33
CA ILE A 143 25.30 5.34 26.79
C ILE A 143 26.52 6.16 27.19
N ASN A 144 27.60 6.15 26.41
CA ASN A 144 28.72 7.07 26.57
C ASN A 144 28.27 8.52 26.36
N GLU A 145 27.52 8.80 25.28
CA GLU A 145 26.95 10.12 24.99
C GLU A 145 26.07 10.64 26.15
N LEU A 146 25.19 9.78 26.70
CA LEU A 146 24.37 10.08 27.87
C LEU A 146 25.19 10.30 29.15
N SER A 147 26.15 9.41 29.43
CA SER A 147 26.98 9.45 30.64
C SER A 147 27.79 10.74 30.71
N ILE A 148 28.38 11.17 29.57
CA ILE A 148 29.14 12.41 29.46
C ILE A 148 28.23 13.63 29.67
N HIS A 149 27.05 13.66 29.05
CA HIS A 149 26.14 14.80 29.12
C HIS A 149 25.42 14.94 30.48
N ARG A 150 25.29 13.85 31.26
CA ARG A 150 24.47 13.83 32.50
C ARG A 150 25.18 13.32 33.75
N GLN A 151 26.47 12.98 33.67
CA GLN A 151 27.29 12.48 34.79
C GLN A 151 26.63 11.26 35.49
N TYR A 152 26.26 10.25 34.70
CA TYR A 152 25.68 9.03 35.26
C TYR A 152 26.68 8.30 36.18
N PRO A 153 26.30 7.94 37.42
CA PRO A 153 27.13 7.07 38.25
C PRO A 153 27.09 5.64 37.68
N GLU A 154 28.19 4.91 37.87
CA GLU A 154 28.39 3.58 37.26
C GLU A 154 27.23 2.58 37.44
N PRO A 155 26.56 2.48 38.62
CA PRO A 155 25.42 1.59 38.78
C PRO A 155 24.22 1.95 37.88
N LEU A 156 23.96 3.25 37.67
CA LEU A 156 22.89 3.72 36.79
C LEU A 156 23.25 3.46 35.32
N ARG A 157 24.51 3.68 34.95
CA ARG A 157 25.04 3.40 33.60
C ARG A 157 24.83 1.93 33.23
N VAL A 158 25.26 0.99 34.08
CA VAL A 158 25.09 -0.45 33.89
C VAL A 158 23.61 -0.85 33.87
N HIS A 159 22.75 -0.20 34.66
CA HIS A 159 21.32 -0.46 34.65
C HIS A 159 20.66 0.00 33.33
N VAL A 160 20.94 1.23 32.86
CA VAL A 160 20.48 1.73 31.56
C VAL A 160 20.98 0.82 30.43
N GLU A 161 22.23 0.38 30.49
CA GLU A 161 22.81 -0.55 29.50
C GLU A 161 22.07 -1.88 29.47
N LYS A 162 21.81 -2.47 30.63
CA LYS A 162 21.04 -3.70 30.72
C LYS A 162 19.61 -3.52 30.19
N VAL A 163 18.90 -2.46 30.59
CA VAL A 163 17.54 -2.18 30.08
C VAL A 163 17.56 -1.95 28.56
N PHE A 164 18.60 -1.32 28.03
CA PHE A 164 18.75 -1.14 26.58
C PHE A 164 19.04 -2.47 25.88
N GLN A 165 19.91 -3.33 26.41
CA GLN A 165 20.16 -4.67 25.85
C GLN A 165 18.90 -5.56 25.91
N ASP A 166 18.21 -5.59 27.05
CA ASP A 166 16.99 -6.39 27.29
C ASP A 166 15.80 -5.93 26.42
N ARG A 167 15.67 -4.62 26.14
CA ARG A 167 14.54 -4.04 25.36
C ARG A 167 14.85 -3.73 23.88
N ALA A 168 16.13 -3.67 23.46
CA ALA A 168 16.47 -3.39 22.06
C ALA A 168 16.27 -4.57 21.10
N GLN A 169 16.49 -5.80 21.59
CA GLN A 169 16.17 -7.06 20.92
C GLN A 169 16.52 -7.15 19.42
N GLY A 170 17.70 -6.67 19.04
CA GLY A 170 18.18 -6.73 17.64
C GLY A 170 17.90 -5.47 16.80
N THR A 171 17.42 -4.36 17.39
CA THR A 171 17.03 -3.15 16.63
C THR A 171 17.62 -1.85 17.17
N PHE A 172 18.44 -1.17 16.35
CA PHE A 172 19.04 0.14 16.64
C PHE A 172 18.03 1.26 16.95
N LEU A 173 16.83 1.18 16.36
CA LEU A 173 15.83 2.26 16.39
C LEU A 173 15.32 2.55 17.81
N TRP A 174 14.90 1.53 18.57
CA TRP A 174 14.42 1.72 19.94
C TRP A 174 15.50 2.30 20.88
N ILE A 175 16.76 1.89 20.70
CA ILE A 175 17.91 2.41 21.46
C ILE A 175 18.11 3.90 21.21
N GLY A 176 18.11 4.32 19.94
CA GLY A 176 18.28 5.73 19.57
C GLY A 176 17.17 6.62 20.14
N ILE A 177 15.95 6.09 20.19
CA ILE A 177 14.75 6.71 20.75
C ILE A 177 14.88 6.87 22.27
N ALA A 178 15.06 5.76 22.98
CA ALA A 178 15.18 5.74 24.43
C ALA A 178 16.35 6.62 24.89
N ALA A 179 17.49 6.57 24.20
CA ALA A 179 18.64 7.41 24.49
C ALA A 179 18.33 8.91 24.34
N GLN A 180 17.64 9.32 23.27
CA GLN A 180 17.32 10.73 23.05
C GLN A 180 16.29 11.26 24.07
N GLU A 181 15.34 10.43 24.51
CA GLU A 181 14.39 10.80 25.58
C GLU A 181 15.06 10.92 26.95
N LEU A 182 15.94 9.97 27.33
CA LEU A 182 16.65 10.02 28.61
C LEU A 182 17.55 11.27 28.76
N LYS A 183 17.95 11.93 27.67
CA LYS A 183 18.64 13.23 27.73
C LYS A 183 17.80 14.31 28.40
N LYS A 184 16.46 14.24 28.37
CA LYS A 184 15.57 15.27 28.94
C LYS A 184 15.52 15.22 30.48
N TYR A 185 15.79 14.08 31.07
CA TYR A 185 15.72 13.83 32.52
C TYR A 185 17.06 14.08 33.22
N LYS A 186 17.04 14.40 34.53
CA LYS A 186 18.25 14.40 35.37
C LYS A 186 18.65 12.97 35.70
N ALA A 187 19.92 12.73 36.02
CA ALA A 187 20.40 11.39 36.40
C ALA A 187 19.60 10.73 37.54
N THR A 188 19.08 11.52 38.49
CA THR A 188 18.21 11.07 39.60
C THR A 188 16.78 10.70 39.19
N GLU A 189 16.38 11.00 37.96
CA GLU A 189 15.02 10.81 37.42
C GLU A 189 15.00 9.71 36.33
N VAL A 190 16.17 9.32 35.80
CA VAL A 190 16.35 8.35 34.70
C VAL A 190 15.76 6.97 35.00
N GLU A 191 15.92 6.45 36.22
CA GLU A 191 15.39 5.14 36.60
C GLU A 191 13.86 5.11 36.49
N LYS A 192 13.18 6.14 37.02
CA LYS A 192 11.73 6.31 36.86
C LYS A 192 11.32 6.57 35.41
N ALA A 193 12.16 7.25 34.63
CA ALA A 193 11.91 7.47 33.21
C ALA A 193 11.98 6.15 32.41
N LEU A 194 12.90 5.23 32.74
CA LEU A 194 12.98 3.89 32.12
C LEU A 194 11.72 3.04 32.36
N ASP A 195 11.09 3.17 33.54
CA ASP A 195 9.82 2.52 33.86
C ASP A 195 8.62 3.16 33.15
N LEU A 196 8.71 4.44 32.80
CA LEU A 196 7.68 5.20 32.10
C LEU A 196 7.82 5.16 30.57
N LEU A 197 9.00 4.77 30.04
CA LEU A 197 9.16 4.50 28.61
C LEU A 197 8.28 3.31 28.22
N PRO A 198 7.34 3.47 27.26
CA PRO A 198 6.36 2.45 26.97
C PRO A 198 7.02 1.15 26.47
N ALA A 199 6.47 0.02 26.91
CA ALA A 199 6.97 -1.32 26.57
C ALA A 199 6.80 -1.68 25.06
N GLY A 200 6.00 -0.90 24.34
CA GLY A 200 5.79 -0.96 22.90
C GLY A 200 4.96 0.25 22.44
N LEU A 201 4.89 0.48 21.13
CA LEU A 201 3.90 1.42 20.59
C LEU A 201 2.49 0.83 20.77
N ASP A 202 1.49 1.69 20.93
CA ASP A 202 0.08 1.27 20.95
C ASP A 202 -0.28 0.60 19.61
N GLU A 203 -0.54 -0.71 19.67
CA GLU A 203 -0.81 -1.55 18.50
C GLU A 203 -2.03 -1.07 17.71
N LEU A 204 -3.02 -0.49 18.40
CA LEU A 204 -4.26 -0.03 17.79
C LEU A 204 -4.05 1.32 17.07
N ILE A 205 -3.25 2.22 17.65
CA ILE A 205 -2.81 3.45 16.95
C ILE A 205 -2.01 3.09 15.69
N LEU A 206 -1.02 2.19 15.82
CA LEU A 206 -0.22 1.74 14.67
C LEU A 206 -1.08 1.07 13.60
N LEU A 207 -2.03 0.22 13.99
CA LEU A 207 -2.97 -0.41 13.07
C LEU A 207 -3.67 0.64 12.21
N TRP A 208 -4.30 1.64 12.82
CA TRP A 208 -5.02 2.67 12.09
C TRP A 208 -4.11 3.50 11.18
N VAL A 209 -2.95 3.98 11.66
CA VAL A 209 -2.06 4.80 10.84
C VAL A 209 -1.45 4.01 9.66
N VAL A 210 -1.22 2.71 9.83
CA VAL A 210 -0.68 1.84 8.78
C VAL A 210 -1.75 1.43 7.76
N MET A 211 -2.92 0.97 8.23
CA MET A 211 -3.93 0.32 7.38
C MET A 211 -4.99 1.26 6.82
N ALA A 212 -5.16 2.47 7.37
CA ALA A 212 -6.18 3.40 6.87
C ALA A 212 -5.93 3.81 5.40
N ILE A 213 -7.03 3.96 4.65
CA ILE A 213 -7.02 4.29 3.21
C ILE A 213 -6.49 5.71 2.94
N ARG A 214 -6.63 6.59 3.94
CA ARG A 214 -5.96 7.89 4.04
C ARG A 214 -5.52 8.12 5.49
N PRO A 215 -4.60 9.07 5.76
CA PRO A 215 -4.33 9.52 7.11
C PRO A 215 -5.62 9.94 7.83
N LEU A 216 -5.66 9.72 9.14
CA LEU A 216 -6.73 10.19 10.01
C LEU A 216 -6.28 11.46 10.74
N THR A 217 -7.18 12.41 10.93
CA THR A 217 -6.96 13.50 11.89
C THR A 217 -6.95 12.95 13.32
N LEU A 218 -6.32 13.67 14.26
CA LEU A 218 -6.34 13.30 15.68
C LEU A 218 -7.76 13.06 16.23
N SER A 219 -8.74 13.87 15.81
CA SER A 219 -10.15 13.74 16.25
C SER A 219 -10.85 12.50 15.66
N GLU A 220 -10.48 12.09 14.45
CA GLU A 220 -10.95 10.85 13.85
C GLU A 220 -10.32 9.63 14.52
N LEU A 221 -9.00 9.68 14.76
CA LEU A 221 -8.25 8.62 15.40
C LEU A 221 -8.68 8.41 16.86
N SER A 222 -8.93 9.49 17.61
CA SER A 222 -9.38 9.42 19.01
C SER A 222 -10.74 8.74 19.16
N VAL A 223 -11.61 8.89 18.15
CA VAL A 223 -12.88 8.18 18.07
C VAL A 223 -12.70 6.75 17.58
N ALA A 224 -11.84 6.50 16.59
CA ALA A 224 -11.59 5.18 16.02
C ALA A 224 -10.98 4.17 17.01
N ILE A 225 -10.24 4.64 18.03
CA ILE A 225 -9.68 3.80 19.10
C ILE A 225 -10.39 3.97 20.46
N ASP A 226 -11.52 4.71 20.50
CA ASP A 226 -12.34 5.00 21.68
C ASP A 226 -11.56 5.59 22.89
N VAL A 227 -10.68 6.57 22.61
CA VAL A 227 -9.92 7.30 23.64
C VAL A 227 -10.87 7.95 24.64
N LYS A 228 -10.67 7.64 25.91
CA LYS A 228 -11.39 8.30 27.01
C LYS A 228 -10.70 9.61 27.37
N PRO A 229 -11.44 10.71 27.58
CA PRO A 229 -10.86 11.94 28.07
C PRO A 229 -10.34 11.74 29.50
N VAL A 230 -9.23 12.38 29.83
CA VAL A 230 -8.62 12.39 31.16
C VAL A 230 -9.00 13.70 31.86
N ILE A 231 -9.01 13.73 33.20
CA ILE A 231 -9.38 14.95 33.96
C ILE A 231 -8.46 16.10 33.54
N GLY A 232 -9.06 17.16 32.98
CA GLY A 232 -8.34 18.35 32.49
C GLY A 232 -7.90 18.30 31.02
N PHE A 233 -8.07 17.18 30.32
CA PHE A 233 -7.64 17.00 28.93
C PHE A 233 -8.75 16.46 28.03
N SER A 234 -8.93 17.07 26.86
CA SER A 234 -9.80 16.58 25.81
C SER A 234 -9.26 15.29 25.17
N ARG A 235 -10.13 14.55 24.46
CA ARG A 235 -9.70 13.34 23.71
C ARG A 235 -8.58 13.64 22.71
N ASP A 236 -8.66 14.79 22.06
CA ASP A 236 -7.73 15.23 21.03
C ASP A 236 -6.36 15.63 21.61
N GLU A 237 -6.31 16.07 22.87
CA GLU A 237 -5.07 16.27 23.63
C GLU A 237 -4.47 14.93 24.11
N VAL A 238 -5.29 14.01 24.61
CA VAL A 238 -4.84 12.67 25.04
C VAL A 238 -4.25 11.87 23.87
N ILE A 239 -4.92 11.82 22.71
CA ILE A 239 -4.37 11.13 21.53
C ILE A 239 -3.14 11.85 20.97
N ARG A 240 -3.07 13.19 21.06
CA ARG A 240 -1.88 13.95 20.64
C ARG A 240 -0.67 13.60 21.50
N ASP A 241 -0.88 13.46 22.80
CA ASP A 241 0.14 13.03 23.76
C ASP A 241 0.61 11.60 23.45
N GLN A 242 -0.32 10.64 23.29
CA GLN A 242 -0.03 9.26 22.87
C GLN A 242 0.72 9.17 21.53
N VAL A 243 0.33 9.95 20.53
CA VAL A 243 1.01 10.02 19.22
C VAL A 243 2.38 10.70 19.34
N SER A 244 2.54 11.68 20.23
CA SER A 244 3.83 12.34 20.51
C SER A 244 4.81 11.40 21.22
N TYR A 245 4.34 10.52 22.13
CA TYR A 245 5.14 9.41 22.67
C TYR A 245 5.60 8.44 21.57
N CYS A 246 4.82 8.31 20.50
CA CYS A 246 5.18 7.55 19.29
C CYS A 246 6.02 8.37 18.27
N GLY A 247 6.52 9.56 18.65
CA GLY A 247 7.09 10.61 17.77
C GLY A 247 8.35 10.29 16.95
N TYR A 248 8.72 9.02 16.87
CA TYR A 248 9.81 8.49 16.03
C TYR A 248 9.32 7.50 14.97
N PHE A 249 8.07 7.03 15.09
CA PHE A 249 7.33 6.33 14.04
C PHE A 249 6.24 7.21 13.45
N LEU A 250 5.55 7.98 14.31
CA LEU A 250 4.39 8.79 13.94
C LEU A 250 4.75 10.28 13.91
N THR A 251 4.10 11.01 13.01
CA THR A 251 4.14 12.47 12.91
C THR A 251 2.73 13.03 12.81
N ILE A 252 2.55 14.25 13.28
CA ILE A 252 1.30 15.01 13.17
C ILE A 252 1.59 16.18 12.23
N LYS A 253 0.91 16.25 11.09
CA LYS A 253 1.07 17.37 10.15
C LYS A 253 0.53 18.66 10.78
N GLU A 254 1.26 19.75 10.60
CA GLU A 254 0.93 21.06 11.19
C GLU A 254 -0.38 21.65 10.66
N ASP A 255 -0.70 21.43 9.37
CA ASP A 255 -1.85 22.06 8.70
C ASP A 255 -3.23 21.52 9.16
N GLU A 256 -3.41 20.19 9.10
CA GLU A 256 -4.72 19.54 9.29
C GLU A 256 -4.77 18.62 10.54
N GLY A 257 -3.65 18.45 11.25
CA GLY A 257 -3.58 17.53 12.39
C GLY A 257 -3.72 16.05 11.99
N GLU A 258 -3.41 15.71 10.74
CA GLU A 258 -3.33 14.33 10.26
C GLU A 258 -2.17 13.57 10.93
N VAL A 259 -2.46 12.38 11.44
CA VAL A 259 -1.46 11.43 11.93
C VAL A 259 -1.00 10.54 10.79
N GLY A 260 0.33 10.50 10.57
CA GLY A 260 0.96 9.68 9.55
C GLY A 260 2.26 9.05 10.06
N LEU A 261 2.87 8.17 9.26
CA LEU A 261 4.20 7.66 9.54
C LEU A 261 5.27 8.68 9.12
N ILE A 262 6.37 8.73 9.87
CA ILE A 262 7.55 9.54 9.53
C ILE A 262 8.21 9.03 8.24
N HIS A 263 8.18 7.72 7.99
CA HIS A 263 8.77 7.14 6.78
C HIS A 263 8.00 5.92 6.27
N GLN A 264 7.89 5.78 4.94
CA GLN A 264 7.17 4.69 4.28
C GLN A 264 7.74 3.31 4.61
N SER A 265 9.06 3.17 4.81
CA SER A 265 9.67 1.88 5.17
C SER A 265 9.15 1.30 6.49
N ALA A 266 8.62 2.12 7.41
CA ALA A 266 7.95 1.63 8.60
C ALA A 266 6.63 0.93 8.26
N LYS A 267 5.86 1.45 7.30
CA LYS A 267 4.66 0.80 6.76
C LYS A 267 5.02 -0.53 6.11
N ASP A 268 6.06 -0.54 5.28
CA ASP A 268 6.48 -1.73 4.54
C ASP A 268 7.01 -2.84 5.47
N TYR A 269 7.70 -2.46 6.56
CA TYR A 269 8.12 -3.39 7.61
C TYR A 269 6.94 -3.97 8.40
N LEU A 270 5.99 -3.13 8.82
CA LEU A 270 4.82 -3.57 9.59
C LEU A 270 3.86 -4.43 8.74
N LEU A 271 3.78 -4.20 7.42
CA LEU A 271 2.98 -4.97 6.46
C LEU A 271 3.75 -6.08 5.73
N ARG A 272 4.94 -6.46 6.21
CA ARG A 272 5.78 -7.46 5.54
C ARG A 272 5.05 -8.80 5.34
N LYS A 273 5.21 -9.38 4.15
CA LYS A 273 4.55 -10.65 3.78
C LYS A 273 5.19 -11.86 4.45
N THR A 274 6.52 -11.86 4.55
CA THR A 274 7.32 -12.91 5.20
C THR A 274 7.23 -12.78 6.71
N ARG A 275 7.06 -13.92 7.40
CA ARG A 275 7.20 -13.99 8.86
C ARG A 275 8.64 -13.63 9.25
N ASP A 276 8.78 -12.93 10.37
CA ASP A 276 10.07 -12.67 11.00
C ASP A 276 10.61 -13.92 11.71
N SER A 277 11.93 -14.09 11.74
CA SER A 277 12.57 -15.18 12.50
C SER A 277 12.62 -14.88 14.00
N ASN A 278 12.44 -13.61 14.41
CA ASN A 278 12.27 -13.21 15.80
C ASN A 278 10.77 -13.09 16.13
N ASP A 279 10.29 -13.87 17.10
CA ASP A 279 8.87 -13.91 17.47
C ASP A 279 8.33 -12.61 18.08
N VAL A 280 9.18 -11.78 18.71
CA VAL A 280 8.79 -10.46 19.21
C VAL A 280 8.69 -9.46 18.06
N LEU A 281 9.59 -9.54 17.08
CA LEU A 281 9.45 -8.72 15.87
C LEU A 281 8.20 -9.13 15.06
N GLU A 282 7.89 -10.42 14.98
CA GLU A 282 6.67 -10.94 14.36
C GLU A 282 5.38 -10.45 15.05
N SER A 283 5.39 -10.11 16.34
CA SER A 283 4.19 -9.58 17.01
C SER A 283 3.81 -8.18 16.49
N PHE A 284 4.79 -7.36 16.09
CA PHE A 284 4.54 -6.07 15.43
C PHE A 284 4.03 -6.19 13.98
N ARG A 285 3.90 -7.40 13.42
CA ARG A 285 3.46 -7.58 12.04
C ARG A 285 1.95 -7.47 11.90
N ILE A 286 1.51 -6.37 11.31
CA ILE A 286 0.09 -6.13 11.01
C ILE A 286 -0.33 -7.02 9.85
N LYS A 287 -1.12 -8.05 10.15
CA LYS A 287 -1.71 -8.95 9.15
C LYS A 287 -2.86 -8.21 8.46
N GLU A 288 -2.73 -7.92 7.16
CA GLU A 288 -3.71 -7.18 6.37
C GLU A 288 -5.16 -7.66 6.56
N TYR A 289 -5.38 -8.98 6.64
CA TYR A 289 -6.71 -9.55 6.90
C TYR A 289 -7.30 -9.11 8.24
N ALA A 290 -6.54 -9.29 9.32
CA ALA A 290 -6.98 -8.94 10.67
C ALA A 290 -7.16 -7.43 10.83
N GLY A 291 -6.27 -6.63 10.25
CA GLY A 291 -6.37 -5.18 10.27
C GLY A 291 -7.57 -4.64 9.50
N ASN A 292 -7.86 -5.19 8.32
CA ASN A 292 -9.07 -4.84 7.56
C ASN A 292 -10.34 -5.27 8.30
N LEU A 293 -10.33 -6.43 8.96
CA LEU A 293 -11.48 -6.93 9.73
C LEU A 293 -11.82 -5.98 10.88
N GLU A 294 -10.82 -5.58 11.66
CA GLU A 294 -10.99 -4.70 12.82
C GLU A 294 -11.47 -3.30 12.41
N ILE A 295 -10.82 -2.70 11.40
CA ILE A 295 -11.23 -1.40 10.85
C ILE A 295 -12.65 -1.46 10.29
N ALA A 296 -13.01 -2.53 9.57
CA ALA A 296 -14.36 -2.70 9.04
C ALA A 296 -15.39 -2.83 10.15
N ARG A 297 -15.12 -3.61 11.21
CA ARG A 297 -15.98 -3.75 12.40
C ARG A 297 -16.22 -2.40 13.07
N ILE A 298 -15.16 -1.68 13.41
CA ILE A 298 -15.24 -0.38 14.08
C ILE A 298 -16.03 0.62 13.23
N CYS A 299 -15.73 0.74 11.93
CA CYS A 299 -16.48 1.63 11.05
C CYS A 299 -17.97 1.25 10.94
N PHE A 300 -18.28 -0.04 10.86
CA PHE A 300 -19.65 -0.53 10.68
C PHE A 300 -20.48 -0.38 11.95
N ASP A 301 -19.91 -0.67 13.12
CA ASP A 301 -20.54 -0.41 14.41
C ASP A 301 -20.75 1.09 14.63
N TYR A 302 -19.72 1.90 14.38
CA TYR A 302 -19.81 3.35 14.47
C TYR A 302 -20.95 3.94 13.63
N LEU A 303 -21.15 3.43 12.41
CA LEU A 303 -22.29 3.82 11.57
C LEU A 303 -23.62 3.32 12.16
N GLN A 304 -23.74 2.02 12.43
CA GLN A 304 -25.00 1.36 12.79
C GLN A 304 -25.51 1.74 14.19
N ASN A 305 -24.61 1.80 15.17
CA ASN A 305 -24.91 2.00 16.59
C ASN A 305 -24.53 3.39 17.11
N GLY A 306 -23.80 4.19 16.32
CA GLY A 306 -23.43 5.57 16.62
C GLY A 306 -24.04 6.58 15.64
N ALA A 307 -23.24 7.03 14.68
CA ALA A 307 -23.44 8.25 13.91
C ALA A 307 -24.66 8.27 12.97
N LEU A 308 -25.21 7.11 12.60
CA LEU A 308 -26.47 7.01 11.84
C LEU A 308 -27.62 6.42 12.66
N LYS A 309 -27.41 5.91 13.88
CA LYS A 309 -28.42 5.18 14.68
C LYS A 309 -29.80 5.84 14.76
N ASN A 310 -29.86 7.18 14.75
CA ASN A 310 -31.10 7.95 14.86
C ASN A 310 -31.62 8.54 13.53
N GLU A 311 -30.83 8.54 12.44
CA GLU A 311 -31.14 9.05 11.08
C GLU A 311 -31.56 10.53 10.96
N LYS A 312 -31.24 11.31 9.91
CA LYS A 312 -30.50 11.10 8.66
C LYS A 312 -29.14 11.79 8.74
N VAL A 313 -28.21 11.49 7.82
CA VAL A 313 -27.18 12.47 7.40
C VAL A 313 -27.05 12.47 5.88
N TYR A 314 -27.16 13.64 5.23
CA TYR A 314 -27.11 13.75 3.76
C TYR A 314 -26.40 15.01 3.22
N HIS A 315 -25.43 15.55 3.98
CA HIS A 315 -24.65 16.76 3.64
C HIS A 315 -25.49 18.07 3.54
N GLU A 316 -24.99 19.26 3.88
CA GLU A 316 -23.73 19.62 4.55
C GLU A 316 -24.05 20.14 5.97
N ASP A 317 -24.11 19.22 6.94
CA ASP A 317 -24.39 19.53 8.35
C ASP A 317 -23.07 19.58 9.14
N THR A 318 -22.58 20.80 9.34
CA THR A 318 -21.32 21.05 10.05
C THR A 318 -21.42 20.81 11.56
N ALA A 319 -22.62 20.76 12.15
CA ALA A 319 -22.81 20.41 13.55
C ALA A 319 -22.73 18.89 13.74
N HIS A 320 -23.39 18.11 12.87
CA HIS A 320 -23.31 16.64 12.93
C HIS A 320 -21.91 16.12 12.63
N LEU A 321 -21.20 16.71 11.65
CA LEU A 321 -19.81 16.35 11.37
C LEU A 321 -18.85 16.68 12.53
N LYS A 322 -19.12 17.74 13.32
CA LYS A 322 -18.35 18.03 14.54
C LYS A 322 -18.66 17.07 15.69
N ALA A 323 -19.91 16.63 15.82
CA ALA A 323 -20.31 15.63 16.81
C ALA A 323 -19.80 14.21 16.46
N PHE A 324 -19.62 13.93 15.17
CA PHE A 324 -19.22 12.63 14.64
C PHE A 324 -18.04 12.79 13.65
N PRO A 325 -16.82 13.16 14.13
CA PRO A 325 -15.69 13.48 13.25
C PRO A 325 -15.30 12.31 12.35
N PHE A 326 -15.39 11.07 12.87
CA PHE A 326 -15.07 9.85 12.13
C PHE A 326 -16.12 9.44 11.06
N LEU A 327 -17.26 10.13 10.97
CA LEU A 327 -18.34 9.79 10.03
C LEU A 327 -17.88 9.80 8.57
N SER A 328 -17.10 10.80 8.16
CA SER A 328 -16.64 10.92 6.77
C SER A 328 -15.76 9.74 6.36
N TYR A 329 -14.85 9.29 7.24
CA TYR A 329 -14.04 8.10 6.99
C TYR A 329 -14.93 6.84 6.96
N ALA A 330 -15.70 6.61 8.02
CA ALA A 330 -16.52 5.42 8.16
C ALA A 330 -17.49 5.23 6.99
N VAL A 331 -18.24 6.28 6.60
CA VAL A 331 -19.18 6.25 5.47
C VAL A 331 -18.47 5.85 4.19
N LEU A 332 -17.31 6.44 3.89
CA LEU A 332 -16.65 6.32 2.60
C LEU A 332 -15.76 5.09 2.44
N HIS A 333 -15.32 4.45 3.53
CA HIS A 333 -14.24 3.48 3.49
C HIS A 333 -14.52 2.12 4.16
N TRP A 334 -15.54 1.97 5.02
CA TRP A 334 -15.83 0.68 5.68
C TRP A 334 -15.95 -0.49 4.69
N HIS A 335 -16.60 -0.24 3.55
CA HIS A 335 -16.86 -1.24 2.53
C HIS A 335 -15.62 -1.63 1.73
N GLU A 336 -14.54 -0.85 1.80
CA GLU A 336 -13.28 -1.12 1.12
C GLU A 336 -12.46 -2.13 1.90
N HIS A 337 -12.35 -1.92 3.22
CA HIS A 337 -11.79 -2.89 4.16
C HIS A 337 -12.60 -4.20 4.17
N ALA A 338 -13.93 -4.13 4.00
CA ALA A 338 -14.80 -5.30 3.95
C ALA A 338 -14.66 -6.18 2.70
N ARG A 339 -13.97 -5.75 1.62
CA ARG A 339 -13.95 -6.50 0.34
C ARG A 339 -13.23 -7.85 0.42
N SER A 340 -12.17 -7.93 1.22
CA SER A 340 -11.21 -9.05 1.28
C SER A 340 -11.41 -9.99 2.47
N LEU A 341 -12.47 -9.77 3.26
CA LEU A 341 -12.80 -10.57 4.43
C LEU A 341 -13.43 -11.93 4.05
N ALA A 342 -13.59 -12.84 5.00
CA ALA A 342 -14.35 -14.08 4.78
C ALA A 342 -15.87 -13.85 4.95
N CYS A 343 -16.70 -14.62 4.24
CA CYS A 343 -18.16 -14.60 4.39
C CYS A 343 -18.66 -15.12 5.76
N SER A 344 -17.81 -15.84 6.49
CA SER A 344 -18.08 -16.29 7.86
C SER A 344 -17.98 -15.18 8.92
N GLU A 345 -17.46 -14.00 8.59
CA GLU A 345 -17.30 -12.91 9.56
C GLU A 345 -18.66 -12.32 9.99
N ASP A 346 -18.77 -12.01 11.27
CA ASP A 346 -19.94 -11.45 11.97
C ASP A 346 -20.50 -10.18 11.31
N ILE A 347 -19.63 -9.33 10.77
CA ILE A 347 -19.98 -8.12 10.01
C ILE A 347 -20.89 -8.41 8.81
N PHE A 348 -20.96 -9.64 8.31
CA PHE A 348 -21.85 -10.04 7.22
C PHE A 348 -23.08 -10.85 7.66
N ASP A 349 -23.39 -10.90 8.96
CA ASP A 349 -24.63 -11.50 9.45
C ASP A 349 -25.86 -10.71 8.94
N LEU A 350 -26.62 -11.36 8.07
CA LEU A 350 -27.85 -10.83 7.48
C LEU A 350 -29.00 -10.65 8.50
N SER A 351 -28.78 -10.95 9.78
CA SER A 351 -29.65 -10.55 10.89
C SER A 351 -29.48 -9.08 11.31
N LEU A 352 -28.31 -8.47 11.07
CA LEU A 352 -27.98 -7.13 11.56
C LEU A 352 -28.94 -6.05 11.00
N PRO A 353 -29.27 -5.01 11.79
CA PRO A 353 -30.18 -3.93 11.39
C PRO A 353 -29.88 -3.30 10.02
N PHE A 354 -28.60 -3.14 9.66
CA PHE A 354 -28.16 -2.62 8.36
C PHE A 354 -28.60 -3.50 7.18
N TYR A 355 -28.60 -4.84 7.32
CA TYR A 355 -28.97 -5.75 6.23
C TYR A 355 -30.47 -6.01 6.12
N GLN A 356 -31.28 -5.61 7.10
CA GLN A 356 -32.72 -5.86 7.06
C GLN A 356 -33.42 -5.23 5.85
N LYS A 357 -34.50 -5.86 5.38
CA LYS A 357 -35.17 -5.52 4.11
C LYS A 357 -35.49 -4.02 4.01
N MET A 358 -36.04 -3.44 5.08
CA MET A 358 -36.42 -2.03 5.21
C MET A 358 -35.49 -1.27 6.18
N SER A 359 -34.18 -1.52 6.09
CA SER A 359 -33.18 -0.84 6.94
C SER A 359 -33.08 0.65 6.61
N ARG A 360 -33.45 1.48 7.60
CA ARG A 360 -33.25 2.94 7.53
C ARG A 360 -31.76 3.29 7.57
N ILE A 361 -30.94 2.55 8.33
CA ILE A 361 -29.50 2.76 8.48
C ILE A 361 -28.79 2.59 7.14
N ARG A 362 -29.12 1.52 6.39
CA ARG A 362 -28.58 1.35 5.04
C ARG A 362 -29.06 2.41 4.08
N GLU A 363 -30.31 2.86 4.18
CA GLU A 363 -30.83 3.95 3.34
C GLU A 363 -30.12 5.29 3.65
N SER A 364 -29.88 5.56 4.94
CA SER A 364 -29.10 6.68 5.48
C SER A 364 -27.70 6.65 4.92
N TRP A 365 -26.93 5.63 5.27
CA TRP A 365 -25.57 5.45 4.78
C TRP A 365 -25.46 5.57 3.24
N LEU A 366 -26.37 4.94 2.48
CA LEU A 366 -26.33 4.97 1.01
C LEU A 366 -26.43 6.40 0.47
N LYS A 367 -27.47 7.19 0.80
CA LYS A 367 -27.49 8.57 0.28
C LYS A 367 -26.45 9.48 0.95
N THR A 368 -25.92 9.17 2.15
CA THR A 368 -24.79 9.93 2.74
C THR A 368 -23.56 9.78 1.86
N TYR A 369 -23.20 8.53 1.55
CA TYR A 369 -22.10 8.19 0.66
C TYR A 369 -22.26 8.83 -0.72
N TRP A 370 -23.47 8.76 -1.31
CA TRP A 370 -23.75 9.37 -2.60
C TRP A 370 -23.59 10.90 -2.57
N ALA A 371 -24.09 11.58 -1.54
CA ALA A 371 -23.96 13.02 -1.37
C ALA A 371 -22.47 13.43 -1.20
N MET A 372 -21.73 12.74 -0.32
CA MET A 372 -20.30 12.98 -0.10
C MET A 372 -19.46 12.77 -1.38
N LYS A 373 -19.74 11.71 -2.15
CA LYS A 373 -19.08 11.47 -3.45
C LYS A 373 -19.64 12.32 -4.60
N ARG A 374 -20.56 13.26 -4.32
CA ARG A 374 -21.24 14.12 -5.30
C ARG A 374 -21.81 13.35 -6.50
N LEU A 375 -22.32 12.16 -6.23
CA LEU A 375 -23.01 11.32 -7.20
C LEU A 375 -24.43 11.87 -7.39
N GLY A 376 -24.93 11.85 -8.63
CA GLY A 376 -26.33 12.17 -8.91
C GLY A 376 -27.32 11.17 -8.29
N ASP A 377 -28.61 11.36 -8.55
CA ASP A 377 -29.71 10.62 -7.90
C ASP A 377 -29.43 9.13 -7.59
N LEU A 378 -29.49 8.78 -6.30
CA LEU A 378 -29.45 7.38 -5.87
C LEU A 378 -30.63 6.61 -6.52
N PRO A 379 -30.39 5.46 -7.17
CA PRO A 379 -31.46 4.67 -7.78
C PRO A 379 -32.52 4.27 -6.75
N LYS A 380 -33.80 4.43 -7.11
CA LYS A 380 -34.91 4.02 -6.23
C LYS A 380 -34.88 2.49 -6.06
N SER A 381 -35.02 2.03 -4.82
CA SER A 381 -34.94 0.61 -4.42
C SER A 381 -33.57 -0.03 -4.71
N PHE A 382 -32.59 0.24 -3.85
CA PHE A 382 -31.25 -0.35 -3.91
C PHE A 382 -31.18 -1.62 -3.04
N THR A 383 -30.99 -2.79 -3.67
CA THR A 383 -30.99 -4.09 -2.97
C THR A 383 -29.62 -4.41 -2.34
N LEU A 384 -29.60 -5.34 -1.39
CA LEU A 384 -28.35 -5.85 -0.81
C LEU A 384 -27.38 -6.39 -1.87
N LEU A 385 -27.88 -7.16 -2.84
CA LEU A 385 -27.03 -7.68 -3.91
C LEU A 385 -26.43 -6.56 -4.77
N ARG A 386 -27.18 -5.48 -5.04
CA ARG A 386 -26.62 -4.30 -5.72
C ARG A 386 -25.64 -3.52 -4.85
N LEU A 387 -25.78 -3.53 -3.53
CA LEU A 387 -24.79 -3.00 -2.59
C LEU A 387 -23.50 -3.82 -2.68
N ALA A 388 -23.57 -5.13 -2.47
CA ALA A 388 -22.42 -6.02 -2.62
C ALA A 388 -21.75 -5.87 -4.00
N SER A 389 -22.54 -5.76 -5.07
CA SER A 389 -22.05 -5.58 -6.45
C SER A 389 -21.45 -4.20 -6.71
N CYS A 390 -22.03 -3.11 -6.20
CA CYS A 390 -21.51 -1.75 -6.42
C CYS A 390 -20.19 -1.54 -5.68
N PHE A 391 -20.07 -2.12 -4.48
CA PHE A 391 -18.95 -1.90 -3.56
C PHE A 391 -17.88 -2.99 -3.60
N GLY A 392 -18.12 -4.11 -4.30
CA GLY A 392 -17.15 -5.21 -4.41
C GLY A 392 -17.09 -6.11 -3.19
N ILE A 393 -18.14 -6.14 -2.38
CA ILE A 393 -18.20 -6.93 -1.13
C ILE A 393 -18.62 -8.36 -1.48
N LEU A 394 -17.69 -9.15 -2.03
CA LEU A 394 -17.89 -10.57 -2.33
C LEU A 394 -18.48 -11.36 -1.14
N PRO A 395 -17.98 -11.21 0.11
CA PRO A 395 -18.48 -11.99 1.25
C PRO A 395 -19.97 -11.78 1.53
N LEU A 396 -20.45 -10.55 1.34
CA LEU A 396 -21.86 -10.21 1.48
C LEU A 396 -22.70 -10.80 0.34
N ALA A 397 -22.18 -10.84 -0.89
CA ALA A 397 -22.85 -11.50 -2.01
C ALA A 397 -22.99 -13.01 -1.76
N GLU A 398 -21.93 -13.68 -1.29
CA GLU A 398 -21.94 -15.09 -0.91
C GLU A 398 -22.99 -15.37 0.17
N ASN A 399 -23.01 -14.61 1.27
CA ASN A 399 -24.00 -14.79 2.34
C ASN A 399 -25.45 -14.61 1.87
N ILE A 400 -25.71 -13.72 0.91
CA ILE A 400 -27.04 -13.57 0.28
C ILE A 400 -27.44 -14.86 -0.45
N PHE A 401 -26.51 -15.52 -1.13
CA PHE A 401 -26.77 -16.78 -1.85
C PHE A 401 -26.81 -18.02 -0.95
N LEU A 402 -26.10 -18.01 0.18
CA LEU A 402 -26.07 -19.08 1.19
C LEU A 402 -27.30 -19.07 2.11
N LYS A 403 -28.02 -17.95 2.22
CA LYS A 403 -29.18 -17.79 3.13
C LYS A 403 -30.23 -18.90 2.95
N LYS A 404 -30.55 -19.62 4.03
CA LYS A 404 -31.60 -20.66 4.05
C LYS A 404 -32.90 -20.13 3.45
N GLY A 405 -33.47 -20.87 2.49
CA GLY A 405 -34.63 -20.47 1.70
C GLY A 405 -34.32 -19.81 0.34
N PHE A 406 -33.07 -19.38 0.10
CA PHE A 406 -32.59 -18.86 -1.19
C PHE A 406 -32.14 -19.98 -2.19
N ILE A 407 -32.74 -21.16 -2.02
CA ILE A 407 -32.42 -22.41 -2.73
C ILE A 407 -33.27 -22.57 -4.00
N ASN A 408 -34.45 -21.94 -4.06
CA ASN A 408 -35.30 -22.00 -5.25
C ASN A 408 -34.64 -21.24 -6.43
N LYS A 409 -34.20 -22.00 -7.45
CA LYS A 409 -33.52 -21.52 -8.66
C LYS A 409 -34.30 -20.40 -9.38
N ILE A 410 -35.63 -20.46 -9.40
CA ILE A 410 -36.51 -19.44 -10.01
C ILE A 410 -36.45 -18.14 -9.19
N LYS A 411 -36.57 -18.21 -7.85
CA LYS A 411 -36.44 -17.03 -6.98
C LYS A 411 -35.05 -16.40 -7.07
N ARG A 412 -33.99 -17.23 -7.11
CA ARG A 412 -32.60 -16.79 -7.32
C ARG A 412 -32.46 -16.03 -8.65
N PHE A 413 -32.92 -16.62 -9.75
CA PHE A 413 -32.87 -16.01 -11.08
C PHE A 413 -33.57 -14.64 -11.14
N PHE A 414 -34.80 -14.53 -10.61
CA PHE A 414 -35.51 -13.25 -10.58
C PHE A 414 -34.82 -12.19 -9.72
N TYR A 415 -34.18 -12.58 -8.61
CA TYR A 415 -33.50 -11.65 -7.72
C TYR A 415 -32.17 -11.15 -8.29
N VAL A 416 -31.35 -12.05 -8.87
CA VAL A 416 -30.07 -11.70 -9.53
C VAL A 416 -30.31 -10.75 -10.70
N ASN A 417 -31.36 -11.01 -11.49
CA ASN A 417 -31.71 -10.23 -12.68
C ASN A 417 -32.64 -9.05 -12.41
N GLN A 418 -32.92 -8.73 -11.13
CA GLN A 418 -33.75 -7.60 -10.79
C GLN A 418 -33.07 -6.28 -11.21
N LYS A 419 -33.79 -5.46 -11.98
CA LYS A 419 -33.33 -4.13 -12.42
C LYS A 419 -33.68 -3.03 -11.41
N ASP A 420 -32.84 -2.00 -11.30
CA ASP A 420 -33.12 -0.79 -10.53
C ASP A 420 -33.93 0.26 -11.34
N SER A 421 -34.14 1.45 -10.78
CA SER A 421 -34.83 2.55 -11.48
C SER A 421 -34.11 3.07 -12.73
N ASN A 422 -32.86 2.70 -12.98
CA ASN A 422 -32.11 3.02 -14.20
C ASN A 422 -32.03 1.82 -15.16
N GLY A 423 -32.66 0.69 -14.82
CA GLY A 423 -32.59 -0.54 -15.57
C GLY A 423 -31.35 -1.40 -15.28
N MET A 424 -30.49 -1.00 -14.34
CA MET A 424 -29.24 -1.71 -14.07
C MET A 424 -29.46 -2.95 -13.20
N THR A 425 -28.82 -4.06 -13.59
CA THR A 425 -28.75 -5.31 -12.81
C THR A 425 -27.56 -5.28 -11.85
N ALA A 426 -27.51 -6.23 -10.90
CA ALA A 426 -26.34 -6.44 -10.05
C ALA A 426 -25.04 -6.61 -10.87
N LEU A 427 -25.10 -7.41 -11.95
CA LEU A 427 -23.98 -7.65 -12.86
C LEU A 427 -23.42 -6.37 -13.49
N MET A 428 -24.29 -5.43 -13.87
CA MET A 428 -23.85 -4.13 -14.41
C MET A 428 -23.21 -3.23 -13.37
N TRP A 429 -23.64 -3.30 -12.10
CA TRP A 429 -23.01 -2.56 -11.00
C TRP A 429 -21.62 -3.13 -10.66
N ALA A 430 -21.48 -4.46 -10.57
CA ALA A 430 -20.19 -5.11 -10.40
C ALA A 430 -19.24 -4.82 -11.58
N ALA A 431 -19.74 -4.91 -12.81
CA ALA A 431 -18.96 -4.63 -14.01
C ALA A 431 -18.54 -3.16 -14.16
N LYS A 432 -19.39 -2.23 -13.71
CA LYS A 432 -19.06 -0.79 -13.62
C LYS A 432 -17.99 -0.47 -12.57
N GLY A 433 -17.91 -1.27 -11.50
CA GLY A 433 -16.93 -1.08 -10.42
C GLY A 433 -15.64 -1.86 -10.57
N GLY A 434 -15.55 -2.77 -11.56
CA GLY A 434 -14.38 -3.62 -11.77
C GLY A 434 -14.29 -4.85 -10.88
N HIS A 435 -15.39 -5.21 -10.21
CA HIS A 435 -15.40 -6.22 -9.14
C HIS A 435 -15.49 -7.65 -9.70
N GLU A 436 -14.39 -8.13 -10.28
CA GLU A 436 -14.26 -9.39 -11.00
C GLU A 436 -14.86 -10.61 -10.29
N ALA A 437 -14.47 -10.87 -9.04
CA ALA A 437 -15.00 -12.02 -8.28
C ALA A 437 -16.52 -11.93 -8.06
N VAL A 438 -17.08 -10.73 -7.91
CA VAL A 438 -18.54 -10.53 -7.80
C VAL A 438 -19.22 -10.70 -9.16
N VAL A 439 -18.58 -10.29 -10.26
CA VAL A 439 -19.05 -10.58 -11.62
C VAL A 439 -19.11 -12.09 -11.86
N GLN A 440 -18.07 -12.83 -11.48
CA GLN A 440 -18.03 -14.30 -11.59
C GLN A 440 -19.17 -14.96 -10.81
N LEU A 441 -19.28 -14.67 -9.51
CA LEU A 441 -20.33 -15.21 -8.63
C LEU A 441 -21.75 -14.92 -9.16
N LEU A 442 -21.97 -13.75 -9.77
CA LEU A 442 -23.25 -13.38 -10.36
C LEU A 442 -23.56 -14.19 -11.64
N LEU A 443 -22.57 -14.41 -12.51
CA LEU A 443 -22.71 -15.23 -13.71
C LEU A 443 -23.02 -16.68 -13.35
N GLU A 444 -22.26 -17.27 -12.41
CA GLU A 444 -22.50 -18.61 -11.86
C GLU A 444 -23.90 -18.71 -11.20
N SER A 445 -24.38 -17.62 -10.60
CA SER A 445 -25.73 -17.53 -10.01
C SER A 445 -26.86 -17.28 -11.04
N GLY A 446 -26.56 -17.24 -12.34
CA GLY A 446 -27.54 -17.11 -13.42
C GLY A 446 -27.88 -15.67 -13.81
N ALA A 447 -26.93 -14.74 -13.70
CA ALA A 447 -27.09 -13.38 -14.22
C ALA A 447 -27.19 -13.35 -15.75
N ASP A 448 -28.17 -12.61 -16.27
CA ASP A 448 -28.35 -12.33 -17.69
C ASP A 448 -27.27 -11.35 -18.17
N ILE A 449 -26.22 -11.92 -18.79
CA ILE A 449 -25.11 -11.18 -19.39
C ILE A 449 -25.56 -10.27 -20.55
N LYS A 450 -26.70 -10.55 -21.17
CA LYS A 450 -27.29 -9.79 -22.29
C LYS A 450 -28.29 -8.73 -21.81
N ALA A 451 -28.54 -8.63 -20.51
CA ALA A 451 -29.41 -7.60 -19.95
C ALA A 451 -28.93 -6.21 -20.38
N LYS A 452 -29.88 -5.33 -20.69
CA LYS A 452 -29.64 -3.92 -21.04
C LYS A 452 -30.30 -2.97 -20.04
N ASP A 453 -29.60 -1.90 -19.67
CA ASP A 453 -30.14 -0.79 -18.88
C ASP A 453 -31.01 0.16 -19.74
N ARG A 454 -31.55 1.24 -19.16
CA ARG A 454 -32.36 2.23 -19.88
C ARG A 454 -31.61 2.99 -20.99
N PHE A 455 -30.28 2.93 -21.00
CA PHE A 455 -29.41 3.51 -22.01
C PHE A 455 -28.84 2.45 -22.98
N LYS A 456 -29.48 1.27 -23.03
CA LYS A 456 -29.07 0.05 -23.76
C LYS A 456 -27.72 -0.55 -23.32
N GLY A 457 -27.10 -0.04 -22.25
CA GLY A 457 -25.80 -0.54 -21.77
C GLY A 457 -25.89 -1.95 -21.19
N THR A 458 -25.04 -2.85 -21.67
CA THR A 458 -24.79 -4.19 -21.10
C THR A 458 -23.68 -4.13 -20.04
N ALA A 459 -23.47 -5.23 -19.30
CA ALA A 459 -22.34 -5.34 -18.38
C ALA A 459 -20.98 -5.14 -19.09
N LEU A 460 -20.83 -5.68 -20.31
CA LEU A 460 -19.61 -5.53 -21.12
C LEU A 460 -19.37 -4.06 -21.52
N ILE A 461 -20.42 -3.34 -21.92
CA ILE A 461 -20.32 -1.88 -22.18
C ILE A 461 -19.85 -1.14 -20.92
N LYS A 462 -20.37 -1.47 -19.73
CA LYS A 462 -19.93 -0.83 -18.47
C LYS A 462 -18.46 -1.12 -18.16
N ALA A 463 -18.04 -2.38 -18.20
CA ALA A 463 -16.65 -2.76 -17.94
C ALA A 463 -15.68 -2.09 -18.91
N ALA A 464 -16.03 -2.05 -20.20
CA ALA A 464 -15.25 -1.35 -21.21
C ALA A 464 -15.20 0.17 -20.96
N GLN A 465 -16.34 0.80 -20.69
CA GLN A 465 -16.44 2.24 -20.44
C GLN A 465 -15.51 2.71 -19.30
N TYR A 466 -15.42 1.92 -18.22
CA TYR A 466 -14.65 2.24 -17.01
C TYR A 466 -13.25 1.58 -16.95
N LYS A 467 -12.77 1.00 -18.07
CA LYS A 467 -11.42 0.40 -18.20
C LYS A 467 -11.15 -0.82 -17.30
N HIS A 468 -12.17 -1.64 -17.01
CA HIS A 468 -12.02 -2.83 -16.18
C HIS A 468 -11.65 -4.05 -17.03
N GLU A 469 -10.37 -4.15 -17.38
CA GLU A 469 -9.82 -5.14 -18.33
C GLU A 469 -10.08 -6.60 -17.94
N ALA A 470 -9.90 -6.97 -16.66
CA ALA A 470 -10.15 -8.32 -16.20
C ALA A 470 -11.65 -8.70 -16.26
N VAL A 471 -12.54 -7.77 -15.88
CA VAL A 471 -13.99 -7.95 -16.05
C VAL A 471 -14.38 -8.06 -17.53
N VAL A 472 -13.80 -7.25 -18.42
CA VAL A 472 -14.05 -7.39 -19.87
C VAL A 472 -13.69 -8.79 -20.35
N ARG A 473 -12.52 -9.30 -19.94
CA ARG A 473 -12.07 -10.66 -20.28
C ARG A 473 -13.07 -11.72 -19.79
N LEU A 474 -13.40 -11.70 -18.50
CA LEU A 474 -14.35 -12.64 -17.87
C LEU A 474 -15.72 -12.63 -18.55
N LEU A 475 -16.22 -11.45 -18.93
CA LEU A 475 -17.49 -11.31 -19.65
C LEU A 475 -17.41 -11.89 -21.08
N LEU A 476 -16.31 -11.67 -21.80
CA LEU A 476 -16.10 -12.24 -23.14
C LEU A 476 -15.95 -13.77 -23.11
N GLU A 477 -15.23 -14.30 -22.12
CA GLU A 477 -15.13 -15.75 -21.85
C GLU A 477 -16.50 -16.38 -21.55
N ASN A 478 -17.42 -15.60 -20.95
CA ASN A 478 -18.83 -15.97 -20.75
C ASN A 478 -19.75 -15.59 -21.92
N ASN A 479 -19.21 -15.38 -23.13
CA ASN A 479 -19.94 -15.10 -24.37
C ASN A 479 -20.80 -13.82 -24.33
N ALA A 480 -20.30 -12.75 -23.69
CA ALA A 480 -20.89 -11.42 -23.82
C ALA A 480 -20.87 -10.94 -25.28
N ASP A 481 -21.99 -10.32 -25.68
CA ASP A 481 -22.20 -9.79 -27.03
C ASP A 481 -21.30 -8.56 -27.30
N THR A 482 -20.30 -8.70 -28.18
CA THR A 482 -19.39 -7.62 -28.60
C THR A 482 -20.08 -6.55 -29.43
N GLU A 483 -21.14 -6.95 -30.15
CA GLU A 483 -21.94 -6.08 -31.02
C GLU A 483 -23.09 -5.43 -30.26
N ALA A 484 -23.11 -5.58 -28.93
CA ALA A 484 -24.04 -4.88 -28.07
C ALA A 484 -23.86 -3.36 -28.23
N GLU A 485 -24.90 -2.72 -28.77
CA GLU A 485 -24.97 -1.27 -28.91
C GLU A 485 -25.62 -0.57 -27.71
N ASP A 486 -25.09 0.62 -27.38
CA ASP A 486 -25.72 1.58 -26.49
C ASP A 486 -26.84 2.42 -27.18
N ARG A 487 -27.43 3.37 -26.44
CA ARG A 487 -28.50 4.27 -26.94
C ARG A 487 -28.11 5.18 -28.12
N TYR A 488 -26.82 5.24 -28.49
CA TYR A 488 -26.29 6.04 -29.58
C TYR A 488 -25.79 5.17 -30.75
N GLU A 489 -26.18 3.89 -30.77
CA GLU A 489 -25.72 2.88 -31.74
C GLU A 489 -24.19 2.67 -31.68
N ARG A 490 -23.58 2.78 -30.48
CA ARG A 490 -22.14 2.56 -30.30
C ARG A 490 -21.91 1.17 -29.73
N THR A 491 -21.17 0.35 -30.46
CA THR A 491 -20.66 -0.94 -29.99
C THR A 491 -19.64 -0.76 -28.87
N VAL A 492 -19.33 -1.85 -28.16
CA VAL A 492 -18.30 -1.87 -27.12
C VAL A 492 -16.94 -1.40 -27.66
N LEU A 493 -16.60 -1.78 -28.90
CA LEU A 493 -15.35 -1.41 -29.56
C LEU A 493 -15.28 0.11 -29.82
N ILE A 494 -16.37 0.74 -30.27
CA ILE A 494 -16.46 2.19 -30.48
C ILE A 494 -16.29 2.95 -29.15
N GLU A 495 -16.92 2.50 -28.06
CA GLU A 495 -16.77 3.16 -26.74
C GLU A 495 -15.36 2.98 -26.16
N ALA A 496 -14.73 1.82 -26.35
CA ALA A 496 -13.33 1.58 -25.95
C ALA A 496 -12.36 2.45 -26.77
N ALA A 497 -12.56 2.54 -28.09
CA ALA A 497 -11.74 3.36 -28.99
C ALA A 497 -11.86 4.85 -28.67
N LYS A 498 -13.07 5.37 -28.45
CA LYS A 498 -13.33 6.77 -28.04
C LYS A 498 -12.60 7.16 -26.75
N ARG A 499 -12.30 6.19 -25.88
CA ARG A 499 -11.62 6.40 -24.59
C ARG A 499 -10.12 6.06 -24.62
N GLY A 500 -9.59 5.56 -25.73
CA GLY A 500 -8.19 5.16 -25.86
C GLY A 500 -7.83 3.85 -25.15
N HIS A 501 -8.81 2.99 -24.84
CA HIS A 501 -8.61 1.76 -24.06
C HIS A 501 -8.01 0.62 -24.89
N LYS A 502 -6.75 0.77 -25.30
CA LYS A 502 -6.06 -0.11 -26.26
C LYS A 502 -6.16 -1.61 -25.95
N VAL A 503 -5.94 -2.02 -24.71
CA VAL A 503 -6.00 -3.44 -24.30
C VAL A 503 -7.41 -4.00 -24.46
N ILE A 504 -8.43 -3.22 -24.11
CA ILE A 504 -9.84 -3.58 -24.27
C ILE A 504 -10.20 -3.70 -25.75
N MET A 505 -9.72 -2.78 -26.61
CA MET A 505 -9.90 -2.88 -28.06
C MET A 505 -9.27 -4.17 -28.62
N GLN A 506 -8.06 -4.52 -28.19
CA GLN A 506 -7.39 -5.77 -28.60
C GLN A 506 -8.17 -7.02 -28.15
N MET A 507 -8.68 -7.05 -26.93
CA MET A 507 -9.52 -8.15 -26.44
C MET A 507 -10.83 -8.28 -27.24
N LEU A 508 -11.47 -7.17 -27.59
CA LEU A 508 -12.70 -7.16 -28.39
C LEU A 508 -12.44 -7.65 -29.82
N LEU A 509 -11.39 -7.15 -30.48
CA LEU A 509 -10.99 -7.60 -31.83
C LEU A 509 -10.62 -9.10 -31.86
N LYS A 510 -9.92 -9.60 -30.83
CA LYS A 510 -9.64 -11.04 -30.67
C LYS A 510 -10.93 -11.86 -30.53
N ASN A 511 -11.97 -11.29 -29.93
CA ASN A 511 -13.32 -11.88 -29.83
C ASN A 511 -14.24 -11.49 -31.02
N ARG A 512 -13.65 -11.15 -32.17
CA ARG A 512 -14.34 -10.89 -33.45
C ARG A 512 -15.27 -9.68 -33.47
N ALA A 513 -15.05 -8.69 -32.59
CA ALA A 513 -15.81 -7.45 -32.61
C ALA A 513 -15.67 -6.71 -33.96
N ASN A 514 -16.77 -6.20 -34.51
CA ASN A 514 -16.77 -5.61 -35.85
C ASN A 514 -16.03 -4.25 -35.88
N ILE A 515 -14.90 -4.20 -36.59
CA ILE A 515 -14.11 -2.97 -36.79
C ILE A 515 -14.80 -1.94 -37.72
N GLU A 516 -15.72 -2.38 -38.58
CA GLU A 516 -16.48 -1.53 -39.49
C GLU A 516 -17.82 -1.05 -38.88
N ALA A 517 -18.07 -1.34 -37.61
CA ALA A 517 -19.26 -0.90 -36.90
C ALA A 517 -19.43 0.64 -37.00
N LYS A 518 -20.62 1.07 -37.43
CA LYS A 518 -20.98 2.49 -37.57
C LYS A 518 -21.91 2.87 -36.43
N HIS A 519 -21.75 4.09 -35.90
CA HIS A 519 -22.70 4.68 -34.95
C HIS A 519 -23.46 5.86 -35.56
N ARG A 520 -24.52 6.29 -34.86
CA ARG A 520 -25.50 7.32 -35.26
C ARG A 520 -24.96 8.63 -35.86
N TYR A 521 -23.69 8.97 -35.60
CA TYR A 521 -23.07 10.24 -36.01
C TYR A 521 -22.01 10.09 -37.12
N GLY A 522 -21.85 8.89 -37.69
CA GLY A 522 -20.93 8.62 -38.80
C GLY A 522 -19.47 8.47 -38.38
N GLY A 523 -18.95 7.25 -38.45
CA GLY A 523 -17.53 6.97 -38.19
C GLY A 523 -17.20 5.50 -38.40
N ILE A 524 -16.10 5.22 -39.11
CA ILE A 524 -15.45 3.91 -39.21
C ILE A 524 -14.31 3.90 -38.19
N VAL A 525 -14.14 2.79 -37.45
CA VAL A 525 -13.05 2.66 -36.45
C VAL A 525 -11.75 2.25 -37.16
N LEU A 526 -11.12 3.19 -37.87
CA LEU A 526 -9.80 3.00 -38.49
C LEU A 526 -8.69 2.94 -37.43
N ILE A 527 -8.38 1.72 -36.97
CA ILE A 527 -7.24 1.47 -36.06
C ILE A 527 -6.00 1.15 -36.91
N LYS A 528 -5.17 2.16 -37.19
CA LYS A 528 -3.81 1.91 -37.67
C LYS A 528 -2.96 1.44 -36.49
N VAL A 529 -2.70 0.13 -36.41
CA VAL A 529 -1.67 -0.44 -35.55
C VAL A 529 -0.37 -0.47 -36.34
N THR A 530 0.64 0.24 -35.84
CA THR A 530 2.06 0.18 -36.25
C THR A 530 2.89 0.14 -34.99
#